data_AF-A0AAW4EN72-F1
#
_entry.id   AF-A0AAW4EN72-F1
#
_cell.length_a   1.000
_cell.length_b   1.000
_cell.length_c   1.000
_cell.angle_alpha   90.00
_cell.angle_beta   90.00
_cell.angle_gamma   90.00
#
_symmetry.space_group_name_H-M   'P 1'
#
loop_
_entity.id
_entity.type
_entity.pdbx_description
1 polymer ?
#
loop_
_entity_poly.entity_id
_entity_poly.type
_entity_poly.pdbx_seq_one_letter_code
_entity_poly.pdbx_strand_id
1 'polypeptide(L)'
;MRRVLLAAIIAVPASAADAGTHVAADGAAPQGSLRIEERSPVIKQVCKTEKVWLSWNSAVPSATLVTCDCSCTSHDNSGWLVEEQPEFDSYRVHRVSLGKVFSPTEFRRAGARIQDIVSSHPWCSSAKPSMPTNAVFVTLVKQPTESGDEPYCFTPRFFVGDPNAPLRRTPVSGELFSDLPEAESAVIAREVQMLRDWRREFAPE
;
A
#
# COMPACT_ATOMS: atom_id res chain seq x y z
N MET A 1 10.55 48.26 46.16
CA MET A 1 10.05 48.09 44.78
C MET A 1 10.61 46.79 44.22
N ARG A 2 9.80 45.73 44.09
CA ARG A 2 10.17 44.45 43.46
C ARG A 2 9.20 44.22 42.29
N ARG A 3 9.69 44.25 41.06
CA ARG A 3 8.93 43.90 39.85
C ARG A 3 8.98 42.39 39.67
N VAL A 4 7.82 41.74 39.72
CA VAL A 4 7.66 40.33 39.33
C VAL A 4 7.30 40.32 37.85
N LEU A 5 8.18 39.76 37.00
CA LEU A 5 7.87 39.50 35.60
C LEU A 5 7.20 38.12 35.51
N LEU A 6 5.91 38.09 35.15
CA LEU A 6 5.24 36.88 34.68
C LEU A 6 5.67 36.62 33.23
N ALA A 7 6.39 35.53 32.99
CA ALA A 7 6.61 35.01 31.66
C ALA A 7 5.39 34.16 31.25
N ALA A 8 4.63 34.64 30.28
CA ALA A 8 3.58 33.86 29.65
C ALA A 8 4.21 32.80 28.74
N ILE A 9 4.05 31.53 29.09
CA ILE A 9 4.44 30.40 28.24
C ILE A 9 3.33 30.25 27.20
N ILE A 10 3.57 30.75 25.98
CA ILE A 10 2.70 30.49 24.83
C ILE A 10 2.98 29.05 24.40
N ALA A 11 2.10 28.13 24.78
CA ALA A 11 2.10 26.78 24.21
C ALA A 11 1.69 26.89 22.74
N VAL A 12 2.64 26.73 21.83
CA VAL A 12 2.36 26.51 20.41
C VAL A 12 1.76 25.12 20.30
N PRO A 13 0.53 24.94 19.79
CA PRO A 13 0.02 23.60 19.53
C PRO A 13 0.90 22.97 18.46
N ALA A 14 1.48 21.81 18.79
CA ALA A 14 2.18 20.98 17.83
C ALA A 14 1.19 20.62 16.71
N SER A 15 1.41 21.22 15.55
CA SER A 15 0.81 20.77 14.29
C SER A 15 1.01 19.27 14.19
N ALA A 16 -0.09 18.52 14.06
CA ALA A 16 -0.08 17.10 13.75
C ALA A 16 0.54 16.91 12.35
N ALA A 17 1.87 16.83 12.31
CA ALA A 17 2.59 16.28 11.20
C ALA A 17 2.39 14.75 11.27
N ASP A 18 1.64 14.20 10.32
CA ASP A 18 2.12 13.21 9.34
C ASP A 18 0.97 12.34 8.82
N ALA A 19 -0.03 12.98 8.19
CA ALA A 19 -0.86 12.31 7.20
C ALA A 19 -0.04 12.24 5.90
N GLY A 20 0.85 11.25 5.81
CA GLY A 20 1.64 10.97 4.61
C GLY A 20 0.72 10.60 3.45
N THR A 21 0.23 11.60 2.72
CA THR A 21 -0.47 11.46 1.46
C THR A 21 0.56 11.16 0.38
N HIS A 22 0.71 9.89 -0.03
CA HIS A 22 1.44 9.53 -1.24
C HIS A 22 0.50 9.64 -2.45
N VAL A 23 0.01 10.85 -2.71
CA VAL A 23 -0.64 11.18 -3.98
C VAL A 23 0.46 11.68 -4.90
N ALA A 24 0.92 10.82 -5.81
CA ALA A 24 1.77 11.26 -6.89
C ALA A 24 0.92 12.07 -7.87
N ALA A 25 0.78 13.37 -7.64
CA ALA A 25 0.19 14.32 -8.59
C ALA A 25 1.20 14.68 -9.68
N ASP A 26 1.72 13.68 -10.39
CA ASP A 26 2.64 13.88 -11.52
C ASP A 26 1.89 13.58 -12.82
N GLY A 27 0.99 14.45 -13.28
CA GLY A 27 0.51 14.62 -14.67
C GLY A 27 0.13 13.40 -15.53
N ALA A 28 0.16 12.18 -14.99
CA ALA A 28 0.07 10.91 -15.66
C ALA A 28 -0.84 10.03 -14.81
N ALA A 29 -2.13 10.07 -15.16
CA ALA A 29 -3.20 9.18 -14.77
C ALA A 29 -3.35 8.91 -13.24
N PRO A 30 -4.44 9.33 -12.58
CA PRO A 30 -4.56 9.36 -11.12
C PRO A 30 -4.28 7.99 -10.47
N GLN A 31 -3.11 7.85 -9.85
CA GLN A 31 -2.71 6.70 -9.03
C GLN A 31 -2.15 7.21 -7.70
N GLY A 32 -2.31 6.43 -6.64
CA GLY A 32 -1.87 6.86 -5.33
C GLY A 32 -2.17 5.87 -4.23
N SER A 33 -1.75 6.24 -3.02
CA SER A 33 -2.02 5.51 -1.79
C SER A 33 -2.37 6.48 -0.66
N LEU A 34 -3.39 6.13 0.13
CA LEU A 34 -3.87 6.92 1.26
C LEU A 34 -3.98 6.04 2.51
N ARG A 35 -3.70 6.64 3.67
CA ARG A 35 -4.01 6.02 4.96
C ARG A 35 -5.51 6.10 5.24
N ILE A 36 -6.10 5.00 5.68
CA ILE A 36 -7.57 4.87 5.84
C ILE A 36 -8.02 4.40 7.23
N GLU A 37 -7.11 4.22 8.18
CA GLU A 37 -7.45 3.70 9.52
C GLU A 37 -8.49 4.55 10.28
N GLU A 38 -8.51 5.87 10.08
CA GLU A 38 -9.51 6.77 10.66
C GLU A 38 -10.84 6.77 9.89
N ARG A 39 -10.82 6.31 8.64
CA ARG A 39 -11.97 6.36 7.72
C ARG A 39 -12.73 5.05 7.65
N SER A 40 -12.04 3.92 7.78
CA SER A 40 -12.66 2.61 7.91
C SER A 40 -12.16 1.91 9.18
N PRO A 41 -12.82 2.15 10.33
CA PRO A 41 -12.59 1.39 11.55
C PRO A 41 -12.79 -0.12 11.35
N VAL A 42 -13.66 -0.49 10.40
CA VAL A 42 -13.94 -1.88 10.04
C VAL A 42 -12.70 -2.54 9.43
N ILE A 43 -12.14 -1.97 8.35
CA ILE A 43 -10.92 -2.53 7.74
C ILE A 43 -9.77 -2.52 8.75
N LYS A 44 -9.63 -1.45 9.55
CA LYS A 44 -8.65 -1.38 10.64
C LYS A 44 -8.77 -2.56 11.61
N GLN A 45 -9.99 -2.87 12.05
CA GLN A 45 -10.27 -3.98 12.96
C GLN A 45 -9.91 -5.34 12.34
N VAL A 46 -10.25 -5.55 11.07
CA VAL A 46 -9.92 -6.81 10.37
C VAL A 46 -8.41 -6.93 10.14
N CYS A 47 -7.74 -5.83 9.78
CA CYS A 47 -6.28 -5.79 9.62
C CYS A 47 -5.52 -6.02 10.94
N LYS A 48 -6.14 -5.74 12.10
CA LYS A 48 -5.51 -5.78 13.43
C LYS A 48 -4.23 -4.94 13.52
N THR A 49 -4.24 -3.78 12.87
CA THR A 49 -3.11 -2.83 12.85
C THR A 49 -3.60 -1.39 12.79
N GLU A 50 -2.74 -0.47 13.21
CA GLU A 50 -2.98 0.98 13.20
C GLU A 50 -2.59 1.65 11.88
N LYS A 51 -2.02 0.90 10.92
CA LYS A 51 -1.54 1.42 9.65
C LYS A 51 -2.18 0.67 8.48
N VAL A 52 -3.17 1.29 7.85
CA VAL A 52 -3.89 0.68 6.73
C VAL A 52 -3.84 1.61 5.53
N TRP A 53 -3.41 1.07 4.39
CA TRP A 53 -3.29 1.81 3.14
C TRP A 53 -4.33 1.35 2.13
N LEU A 54 -4.96 2.31 1.45
CA LEU A 54 -5.78 2.10 0.26
C LEU A 54 -4.99 2.60 -0.95
N SER A 55 -4.70 1.72 -1.91
CA SER A 55 -3.95 2.06 -3.12
C SER A 55 -4.77 1.84 -4.39
N TRP A 56 -4.64 2.74 -5.34
CA TRP A 56 -5.33 2.68 -6.64
C TRP A 56 -4.39 3.04 -7.79
N ASN A 57 -4.77 2.59 -8.97
CA ASN A 57 -4.06 2.87 -10.19
C ASN A 57 -5.04 3.10 -11.34
N SER A 58 -4.84 4.17 -12.08
CA SER A 58 -5.62 4.54 -13.27
C SER A 58 -5.52 3.55 -14.43
N ALA A 59 -4.45 2.75 -14.50
CA ALA A 59 -4.31 1.70 -15.50
C ALA A 59 -5.36 0.58 -15.33
N VAL A 60 -5.85 0.35 -14.11
CA VAL A 60 -6.94 -0.59 -13.81
C VAL A 60 -7.82 0.04 -12.72
N PRO A 61 -8.72 0.96 -13.09
CA PRO A 61 -9.49 1.77 -12.12
C PRO A 61 -10.48 0.93 -11.29
N SER A 62 -10.87 -0.23 -11.83
CA SER A 62 -11.70 -1.24 -11.17
C SER A 62 -10.96 -2.01 -10.07
N ALA A 63 -9.64 -1.84 -9.91
CA ALA A 63 -8.83 -2.53 -8.91
C ALA A 63 -8.39 -1.62 -7.76
N THR A 64 -8.39 -2.14 -6.55
CA THR A 64 -7.92 -1.45 -5.35
C THR A 64 -7.18 -2.42 -4.45
N LEU A 65 -6.03 -1.98 -3.94
CA LEU A 65 -5.23 -2.76 -3.02
C LEU A 65 -5.31 -2.16 -1.63
N VAL A 66 -5.91 -2.90 -0.71
CA VAL A 66 -5.84 -2.62 0.72
C VAL A 66 -4.59 -3.30 1.28
N THR A 67 -3.73 -2.55 1.95
CA THR A 67 -2.57 -3.08 2.67
C THR A 67 -2.71 -2.86 4.17
N CYS A 68 -2.71 -3.96 4.91
CA CYS A 68 -2.53 -4.00 6.35
C CYS A 68 -1.02 -4.02 6.65
N ASP A 69 -0.46 -2.88 7.06
CA ASP A 69 0.94 -2.79 7.46
C ASP A 69 1.09 -3.38 8.86
N CYS A 70 1.91 -4.43 9.00
CA CYS A 70 2.12 -5.13 10.27
C CYS A 70 2.74 -4.25 11.37
N SER A 71 3.25 -3.05 11.03
CA SER A 71 4.09 -2.22 11.90
C SER A 71 5.31 -2.96 12.44
N CYS A 72 5.79 -3.93 11.67
CA CYS A 72 6.86 -4.84 12.01
C CYS A 72 8.04 -4.66 11.05
N THR A 73 9.26 -4.94 11.52
CA THR A 73 10.46 -4.79 10.69
C THR A 73 10.58 -5.87 9.61
N SER A 74 9.89 -7.01 9.72
CA SER A 74 9.92 -8.04 8.68
C SER A 74 9.13 -7.62 7.44
N HIS A 75 8.20 -6.67 7.57
CA HIS A 75 7.25 -6.28 6.52
C HIS A 75 6.46 -7.46 5.95
N ASP A 76 6.12 -8.45 6.79
CA ASP A 76 5.20 -9.53 6.43
C ASP A 76 3.77 -9.00 6.45
N ASN A 77 3.52 -8.04 5.56
CA ASN A 77 2.25 -7.36 5.43
C ASN A 77 1.22 -8.31 4.80
N SER A 78 -0.04 -7.98 4.97
CA SER A 78 -1.13 -8.68 4.30
C SER A 78 -2.18 -7.68 3.85
N GLY A 79 -3.20 -8.14 3.17
CA GLY A 79 -4.32 -7.29 2.82
C GLY A 79 -5.21 -7.94 1.79
N TRP A 80 -5.88 -7.10 1.01
CA TRP A 80 -6.87 -7.53 0.04
C TRP A 80 -6.71 -6.81 -1.28
N LEU A 81 -6.71 -7.58 -2.34
CA LEU A 81 -6.96 -7.07 -3.68
C LEU A 81 -8.48 -7.14 -3.92
N VAL A 82 -9.08 -5.99 -4.19
CA VAL A 82 -10.51 -5.84 -4.45
C VAL A 82 -10.70 -5.35 -5.88
N GLU A 83 -11.35 -6.17 -6.69
CA GLU A 83 -11.62 -5.92 -8.11
C GLU A 83 -13.13 -5.86 -8.33
N GLU A 84 -13.60 -4.74 -8.86
CA GLU A 84 -14.98 -4.60 -9.30
C GLU A 84 -15.22 -5.45 -10.54
N GLN A 85 -16.39 -6.07 -10.61
CA GLN A 85 -16.85 -6.91 -11.72
C GLN A 85 -18.15 -6.31 -12.28
N PRO A 86 -18.07 -5.26 -13.12
CA PRO A 86 -19.25 -4.51 -13.57
C PRO A 86 -20.29 -5.39 -14.27
N GLU A 87 -19.85 -6.40 -15.01
CA GLU A 87 -20.71 -7.36 -15.71
C GLU A 87 -21.63 -8.15 -14.78
N PHE A 88 -21.23 -8.30 -13.51
CA PHE A 88 -21.92 -9.11 -12.52
C PHE A 88 -22.42 -8.30 -11.32
N ASP A 89 -22.32 -6.96 -11.38
CA ASP A 89 -22.62 -6.05 -10.26
C ASP A 89 -22.06 -6.55 -8.92
N SER A 90 -20.80 -6.99 -8.93
CA SER A 90 -20.17 -7.66 -7.79
C SER A 90 -18.70 -7.30 -7.64
N TYR A 91 -18.09 -7.77 -6.55
CA TYR A 91 -16.67 -7.60 -6.27
C TYR A 91 -16.00 -8.95 -6.13
N ARG A 92 -14.80 -9.04 -6.67
CA ARG A 92 -13.86 -10.12 -6.40
C ARG A 92 -12.88 -9.65 -5.34
N VAL A 93 -12.82 -10.39 -4.23
CA VAL A 93 -11.95 -10.05 -3.09
C VAL A 93 -10.99 -11.20 -2.86
N HIS A 94 -9.70 -10.90 -2.97
CA HIS A 94 -8.64 -11.86 -2.77
C HIS A 94 -7.73 -11.42 -1.62
N ARG A 95 -7.52 -12.30 -0.65
CA ARG A 95 -6.51 -12.05 0.37
C ARG A 95 -5.12 -12.23 -0.24
N VAL A 96 -4.20 -11.32 0.10
CA VAL A 96 -2.85 -11.27 -0.45
C VAL A 96 -1.80 -11.13 0.65
N SER A 97 -0.71 -11.89 0.52
CA SER A 97 0.53 -11.64 1.28
C SER A 97 1.35 -10.58 0.58
N LEU A 98 1.73 -9.55 1.32
CA LEU A 98 2.43 -8.36 0.82
C LEU A 98 3.75 -8.19 1.55
N GLY A 99 4.68 -7.50 0.91
CA GLY A 99 5.90 -7.01 1.53
C GLY A 99 5.78 -5.52 1.90
N LYS A 100 6.90 -4.80 1.84
CA LYS A 100 6.91 -3.33 1.97
C LYS A 100 5.96 -2.71 0.95
N VAL A 101 5.12 -1.77 1.39
CA VAL A 101 4.25 -0.96 0.51
C VAL A 101 5.12 -0.17 -0.45
N PHE A 102 4.77 -0.21 -1.73
CA PHE A 102 5.54 0.45 -2.78
C PHE A 102 4.62 0.77 -3.97
N SER A 103 4.74 1.94 -4.57
CA SER A 103 3.99 2.29 -5.78
C SER A 103 4.79 2.00 -7.05
N PRO A 104 4.15 1.81 -8.21
CA PRO A 104 4.86 1.69 -9.48
C PRO A 104 5.74 2.90 -9.79
N THR A 105 5.34 4.10 -9.39
CA THR A 105 6.14 5.32 -9.59
C THR A 105 7.37 5.34 -8.70
N GLU A 106 7.24 4.96 -7.42
CA GLU A 106 8.40 4.78 -6.53
C GLU A 106 9.32 3.68 -7.08
N PHE A 107 8.77 2.60 -7.64
CA PHE A 107 9.56 1.55 -8.31
C PHE A 107 10.34 2.08 -9.49
N ARG A 108 9.73 2.89 -10.36
CA ARG A 108 10.48 3.52 -11.46
C ARG A 108 11.64 4.38 -10.96
N ARG A 109 11.45 5.12 -9.85
CA ARG A 109 12.45 6.01 -9.25
C ARG A 109 13.49 5.30 -8.37
N ALA A 110 13.21 4.08 -7.93
CA ALA A 110 14.10 3.33 -7.06
C ALA A 110 15.48 3.11 -7.71
N GLY A 111 16.54 3.30 -6.91
CA GLY A 111 17.93 3.09 -7.33
C GLY A 111 18.37 1.63 -7.21
N ALA A 112 19.68 1.43 -7.10
CA ALA A 112 20.29 0.10 -6.91
C ALA A 112 20.04 -0.50 -5.51
N ARG A 113 19.57 0.32 -4.56
CA ARG A 113 19.27 -0.09 -3.19
C ARG A 113 17.92 0.49 -2.76
N ILE A 114 17.24 -0.22 -1.87
CA ILE A 114 15.94 0.17 -1.31
C ILE A 114 16.14 0.65 0.12
N GLN A 115 15.68 1.86 0.40
CA GLN A 115 15.69 2.42 1.74
C GLN A 115 14.70 1.66 2.63
N ASP A 116 15.20 1.22 3.78
CA ASP A 116 14.36 0.71 4.85
C ASP A 116 14.45 1.57 6.12
N ILE A 117 13.74 1.19 7.18
CA ILE A 117 13.62 1.92 8.45
C ILE A 117 15.01 2.21 9.04
N VAL A 118 15.93 1.25 8.97
CA VAL A 118 17.25 1.34 9.62
C VAL A 118 18.37 1.57 8.61
N SER A 119 18.33 0.87 7.47
CA SER A 119 19.41 0.84 6.49
C SER A 119 18.87 0.59 5.08
N SER A 120 19.69 0.88 4.06
CA SER A 120 19.37 0.51 2.68
C SER A 120 19.84 -0.91 2.38
N HIS A 121 19.05 -1.67 1.63
CA HIS A 121 19.33 -3.06 1.28
C HIS A 121 19.32 -3.29 -0.22
N PRO A 122 20.09 -4.27 -0.74
CA PRO A 122 20.20 -4.53 -2.17
C PRO A 122 18.96 -5.26 -2.72
N TRP A 123 18.92 -5.34 -4.04
CA TRP A 123 18.05 -6.27 -4.76
C TRP A 123 18.60 -7.69 -4.64
N CYS A 124 17.72 -8.69 -4.49
CA CYS A 124 18.17 -10.10 -4.46
C CYS A 124 18.80 -10.56 -5.77
N SER A 125 18.43 -9.92 -6.89
CA SER A 125 19.02 -10.12 -8.21
C SER A 125 20.31 -9.32 -8.46
N SER A 126 20.89 -8.69 -7.43
CA SER A 126 22.06 -7.79 -7.48
C SER A 126 21.87 -6.47 -8.25
N ALA A 127 20.98 -6.45 -9.24
CA ALA A 127 20.53 -5.26 -9.96
C ALA A 127 19.02 -5.08 -9.84
N LYS A 128 18.54 -3.85 -10.06
CA LYS A 128 17.11 -3.53 -10.03
C LYS A 128 16.36 -4.34 -11.09
N PRO A 129 15.36 -5.15 -10.71
CA PRO A 129 14.53 -5.86 -11.67
C PRO A 129 13.76 -4.92 -12.58
N SER A 130 13.52 -5.34 -13.83
CA SER A 130 12.63 -4.61 -14.73
C SER A 130 11.19 -4.65 -14.21
N MET A 131 10.48 -3.54 -14.38
CA MET A 131 9.06 -3.49 -14.08
C MET A 131 8.27 -3.92 -15.32
N PRO A 132 7.28 -4.83 -15.19
CA PRO A 132 6.33 -5.10 -16.27
C PRO A 132 5.65 -3.81 -16.72
N THR A 133 5.41 -3.67 -18.03
CA THR A 133 4.78 -2.48 -18.61
C THR A 133 3.34 -2.28 -18.12
N ASN A 134 2.66 -3.38 -17.77
CA ASN A 134 1.30 -3.42 -17.26
C ASN A 134 1.25 -3.64 -15.73
N ALA A 135 2.28 -3.19 -15.00
CA ALA A 135 2.28 -3.24 -13.53
C ALA A 135 1.32 -2.21 -12.94
N VAL A 136 0.35 -2.69 -12.16
CA VAL A 136 -0.70 -1.92 -11.50
C VAL A 136 -0.30 -1.60 -10.06
N PHE A 137 0.16 -2.61 -9.32
CA PHE A 137 0.70 -2.46 -7.97
C PHE A 137 2.04 -3.19 -7.85
N VAL A 138 2.84 -2.79 -6.88
CA VAL A 138 4.13 -3.43 -6.58
C VAL A 138 4.29 -3.56 -5.07
N THR A 139 4.95 -4.61 -4.64
CA THR A 139 5.30 -4.81 -3.23
C THR A 139 6.68 -5.45 -3.16
N LEU A 140 7.47 -5.06 -2.16
CA LEU A 140 8.86 -5.53 -2.02
C LEU A 140 8.96 -6.54 -0.89
N VAL A 141 9.16 -7.80 -1.24
CA VAL A 141 9.27 -8.90 -0.28
C VAL A 141 10.71 -9.02 0.18
N LYS A 142 10.93 -9.11 1.50
CA LYS A 142 12.25 -9.41 2.06
C LYS A 142 12.58 -10.87 1.86
N GLN A 143 13.82 -11.15 1.47
CA GLN A 143 14.36 -12.49 1.46
C GLN A 143 15.66 -12.49 2.24
N PRO A 144 15.90 -13.50 3.10
CA PRO A 144 17.16 -13.61 3.82
C PRO A 144 18.31 -13.77 2.83
N THR A 145 19.49 -13.29 3.20
CA THR A 145 20.74 -13.62 2.49
C THR A 145 21.65 -14.42 3.40
N GLU A 146 22.74 -14.95 2.84
CA GLU A 146 23.82 -15.59 3.59
C GLU A 146 24.85 -14.57 4.11
N SER A 147 24.70 -13.29 3.78
CA SER A 147 25.63 -12.22 4.16
C SER A 147 25.25 -11.61 5.50
N GLY A 148 26.20 -11.58 6.44
CA GLY A 148 26.01 -10.93 7.74
C GLY A 148 25.84 -9.40 7.66
N ASP A 149 26.47 -8.76 6.68
CA ASP A 149 26.41 -7.30 6.49
C ASP A 149 25.12 -6.86 5.79
N GLU A 150 24.51 -7.74 5.01
CA GLU A 150 23.27 -7.50 4.29
C GLU A 150 22.27 -8.62 4.59
N PRO A 151 21.72 -8.70 5.81
CA PRO A 151 20.98 -9.87 6.30
C PRO A 151 19.74 -10.23 5.47
N TYR A 152 19.27 -9.29 4.65
CA TYR A 152 18.20 -9.51 3.69
C TYR A 152 18.38 -8.61 2.46
N CYS A 153 17.70 -9.02 1.40
CA CYS A 153 17.55 -8.30 0.15
C CYS A 153 16.06 -8.16 -0.20
N PHE A 154 15.75 -7.32 -1.19
CA PHE A 154 14.37 -7.15 -1.68
C PHE A 154 14.15 -7.82 -3.04
N THR A 155 13.03 -8.53 -3.15
CA THR A 155 12.48 -9.04 -4.41
C THR A 155 11.12 -8.41 -4.67
N PRO A 156 10.91 -7.71 -5.80
CA PRO A 156 9.62 -7.13 -6.11
C PRO A 156 8.62 -8.21 -6.53
N ARG A 157 7.37 -7.98 -6.16
CA ARG A 157 6.20 -8.67 -6.69
C ARG A 157 5.26 -7.65 -7.26
N PHE A 158 4.82 -7.89 -8.48
CA PHE A 158 3.93 -7.01 -9.22
C PHE A 158 2.55 -7.64 -9.30
N PHE A 159 1.53 -6.81 -9.17
CA PHE A 159 0.19 -7.12 -9.65
C PHE A 159 0.09 -6.52 -11.05
N VAL A 160 -0.10 -7.38 -12.04
CA VAL A 160 -0.13 -7.02 -13.46
C VAL A 160 -1.49 -7.37 -14.05
N GLY A 161 -1.98 -6.55 -14.97
CA GLY A 161 -3.23 -6.86 -15.64
C GLY A 161 -3.65 -5.79 -16.63
N ASP A 162 -4.84 -6.01 -17.18
CA ASP A 162 -5.54 -5.13 -18.13
C ASP A 162 -6.86 -4.72 -17.48
N PRO A 163 -7.42 -3.53 -17.78
CA PRO A 163 -8.74 -3.12 -17.32
C PRO A 163 -9.84 -4.20 -17.44
N ASN A 164 -9.74 -5.08 -18.44
CA ASN A 164 -10.76 -6.07 -18.79
C ASN A 164 -10.44 -7.49 -18.29
N ALA A 165 -9.40 -7.67 -17.49
CA ALA A 165 -9.00 -8.98 -17.00
C ALA A 165 -8.57 -8.95 -15.52
N PRO A 166 -8.82 -10.02 -14.76
CA PRO A 166 -8.37 -10.12 -13.38
C PRO A 166 -6.85 -9.94 -13.27
N LEU A 167 -6.41 -9.17 -12.27
CA LEU A 167 -5.00 -8.96 -12.01
C LEU A 167 -4.32 -10.27 -11.60
N ARG A 168 -3.07 -10.41 -12.01
CA ARG A 168 -2.22 -11.56 -11.71
C ARG A 168 -0.99 -11.10 -10.96
N ARG A 169 -0.47 -11.95 -10.07
CA ARG A 169 0.79 -11.69 -9.37
C ARG A 169 1.97 -12.25 -10.17
N THR A 170 3.05 -11.46 -10.33
CA THR A 170 4.28 -11.88 -11.00
C THR A 170 5.54 -11.38 -10.28
N PRO A 171 6.66 -12.15 -10.24
CA PRO A 171 6.73 -13.58 -10.58
C PRO A 171 5.80 -14.41 -9.70
N VAL A 172 5.31 -15.53 -10.22
CA VAL A 172 4.45 -16.45 -9.46
C VAL A 172 5.33 -17.14 -8.40
N SER A 173 5.08 -16.89 -7.12
CA SER A 173 5.56 -17.77 -6.06
C SER A 173 4.67 -17.67 -4.83
N GLY A 174 4.51 -18.78 -4.12
CA GLY A 174 3.68 -18.87 -2.92
C GLY A 174 2.18 -18.99 -3.23
N GLU A 175 1.35 -18.95 -2.18
CA GLU A 175 -0.10 -19.09 -2.30
C GLU A 175 -0.71 -18.01 -3.20
N LEU A 176 -1.51 -18.48 -4.14
CA LEU A 176 -1.87 -17.81 -5.37
C LEU A 176 -3.14 -16.96 -5.21
N PHE A 177 -3.27 -16.22 -4.10
CA PHE A 177 -4.54 -15.72 -3.55
C PHE A 177 -5.27 -16.79 -2.73
N SER A 178 -5.70 -16.43 -1.51
CA SER A 178 -6.60 -17.26 -0.72
C SER A 178 -7.98 -16.60 -0.70
N ASP A 179 -9.01 -17.35 -1.08
CA ASP A 179 -10.39 -16.88 -0.98
C ASP A 179 -10.79 -16.78 0.50
N LEU A 180 -11.46 -15.70 0.86
CA LEU A 180 -12.02 -15.51 2.19
C LEU A 180 -13.41 -16.14 2.28
N PRO A 181 -13.88 -16.44 3.51
CA PRO A 181 -15.31 -16.68 3.72
C PRO A 181 -16.14 -15.53 3.14
N GLU A 182 -17.25 -15.87 2.47
CA GLU A 182 -18.09 -14.92 1.73
C GLU A 182 -18.52 -13.70 2.55
N ALA A 183 -18.83 -13.90 3.83
CA ALA A 183 -19.20 -12.82 4.74
C ALA A 183 -18.07 -11.81 4.98
N GLU A 184 -16.81 -12.26 5.05
CA GLU A 184 -15.65 -11.38 5.22
C GLU A 184 -15.35 -10.62 3.92
N SER A 185 -15.42 -11.32 2.78
CA SER A 185 -15.31 -10.71 1.44
C SER A 185 -16.34 -9.59 1.23
N ALA A 186 -17.61 -9.85 1.61
CA ALA A 186 -18.69 -8.87 1.44
C ALA A 186 -18.46 -7.60 2.28
N VAL A 187 -17.97 -7.76 3.52
CA VAL A 187 -17.64 -6.61 4.39
C VAL A 187 -16.50 -5.79 3.78
N ILE A 188 -15.43 -6.44 3.36
CA ILE A 188 -14.28 -5.75 2.75
C ILE A 188 -14.68 -5.05 1.44
N ALA A 189 -15.43 -5.70 0.58
CA ALA A 189 -15.91 -5.13 -0.68
C ALA A 189 -16.74 -3.85 -0.44
N ARG A 190 -17.69 -3.90 0.51
CA ARG A 190 -18.55 -2.77 0.85
C ARG A 190 -17.74 -1.57 1.38
N GLU A 191 -16.80 -1.82 2.29
CA GLU A 191 -15.95 -0.76 2.84
C GLU A 191 -15.07 -0.14 1.75
N VAL A 192 -14.49 -0.95 0.86
CA VAL A 192 -13.69 -0.45 -0.26
C VAL A 192 -14.53 0.36 -1.24
N GLN A 193 -15.77 -0.03 -1.52
CA GLN A 193 -16.68 0.75 -2.35
C GLN A 193 -16.91 2.15 -1.76
N MET A 194 -17.26 2.23 -0.46
CA MET A 194 -17.45 3.52 0.22
C MET A 194 -16.19 4.39 0.17
N LEU A 195 -15.01 3.78 0.35
CA LEU A 195 -13.73 4.50 0.28
C LEU A 195 -13.39 4.97 -1.14
N ARG A 196 -13.79 4.24 -2.18
CA ARG A 196 -13.63 4.66 -3.58
C ARG A 196 -14.49 5.87 -3.89
N ASP A 197 -15.74 5.86 -3.45
CA ASP A 197 -16.66 6.98 -3.67
C ASP A 197 -16.15 8.23 -2.93
N TRP A 198 -15.72 8.06 -1.68
CA TRP A 198 -15.04 9.12 -0.93
C TRP A 198 -13.80 9.65 -1.65
N ARG A 199 -12.92 8.77 -2.18
CA ARG A 199 -11.72 9.18 -2.93
C ARG A 199 -12.07 10.07 -4.12
N ARG A 200 -13.13 9.76 -4.87
CA ARG A 200 -13.57 10.53 -6.05
C ARG A 200 -13.92 11.99 -5.70
N GLU A 201 -14.25 12.28 -4.44
CA GLU A 201 -14.47 13.65 -3.96
C GLU A 201 -13.16 14.48 -3.89
N PHE A 202 -12.00 13.84 -3.73
CA PHE A 202 -10.70 14.50 -3.53
C PHE A 202 -9.77 14.42 -4.74
N ALA A 203 -9.92 13.38 -5.55
CA ALA A 203 -9.17 13.17 -6.78
C ALA A 203 -10.16 12.75 -7.89
N PRO A 204 -10.93 13.71 -8.44
CA PRO A 204 -11.80 13.43 -9.58
C PRO A 204 -10.96 12.92 -10.76
N GLU A 205 -11.49 11.91 -11.44
CA GLU A 205 -10.84 11.23 -12.58
C GLU A 205 -10.67 12.14 -13.79
#